data_AF-A0A524IF13-F1
#
_entry.id   AF-A0A524IF13-F1
#
_cell.length_a   1.000
_cell.length_b   1.000
_cell.length_c   1.000
_cell.angle_alpha   90.00
_cell.angle_beta   90.00
_cell.angle_gamma   90.00
#
_symmetry.space_group_name_H-M   'P 1'
#
loop_
_entity.id
_entity.type
_entity.pdbx_description
1 polymer ?
#
loop_
_entity_poly.entity_id
_entity_poly.type
_entity_poly.pdbx_seq_one_letter_code
_entity_poly.pdbx_strand_id
1 'polypeptide(L)'
;MQIVEIVKAINLNADLLILDEPTSSLTIKETEILFTNLRKFRDRGVTIIFISHRLEEVFEIIDRISVLRDGRYLGTFEASRITPKEVVTLIAGKELLKELEHRQSSEECACPEVVLAAKNLSRGKYFRNIDFELFQGEILGFYGLQGSGRTEIMETIFGMYKPESGEIYIKGKPVTIESPGDAIHKGLALIPEDRRRAGIFQNMDVKDNIAIIHKRGISKFSFMQKSKVFAIAAEYARKLSIKITGISQMVRQLSGGNQQKVIISRCLSTKPSILLMDEPTRGIDVGTKAEIFKILRKLKTEENLSIIIVSSELQEVVAECDRVIVMFNGQISGTLTGTDITKEKVLQYAFSGSANQI
;
A
#
# COMPACT_ATOMS: atom_id res chain seq x y z
N MET A 1 17.56 -17.67 -4.75
CA MET A 1 17.46 -18.87 -3.90
C MET A 1 16.49 -19.91 -4.51
N GLN A 2 15.29 -19.49 -4.96
CA GLN A 2 14.28 -20.37 -5.63
C GLN A 2 14.77 -21.11 -6.88
N ILE A 3 15.53 -20.45 -7.78
CA ILE A 3 16.07 -21.11 -8.99
C ILE A 3 16.96 -22.32 -8.63
N VAL A 4 17.73 -22.24 -7.55
CA VAL A 4 18.60 -23.35 -7.10
C VAL A 4 17.79 -24.53 -6.60
N GLU A 5 16.63 -24.31 -5.97
CA GLU A 5 15.73 -25.37 -5.52
C GLU A 5 15.03 -26.04 -6.70
N ILE A 6 14.62 -25.26 -7.70
CA ILE A 6 14.07 -25.77 -8.96
C ILE A 6 15.12 -26.62 -9.69
N VAL A 7 16.37 -26.16 -9.78
CA VAL A 7 17.49 -26.92 -10.36
C VAL A 7 17.79 -28.21 -9.57
N LYS A 8 17.64 -28.21 -8.25
CA LYS A 8 17.76 -29.43 -7.43
C LYS A 8 16.64 -30.42 -7.70
N ALA A 9 15.39 -29.95 -7.81
CA ALA A 9 14.24 -30.78 -8.17
C ALA A 9 14.39 -31.38 -9.58
N ILE A 10 15.00 -30.63 -10.51
CA ILE A 10 15.30 -31.07 -11.88
C ILE A 10 16.26 -32.28 -11.91
N ASN A 11 17.21 -32.36 -10.98
CA ASN A 11 18.18 -33.45 -10.92
C ASN A 11 17.62 -34.76 -10.33
N LEU A 12 16.37 -34.76 -9.84
CA LEU A 12 15.77 -35.89 -9.12
C LEU A 12 14.89 -36.82 -10.00
N ASN A 13 14.88 -36.67 -11.33
CA ASN A 13 14.07 -37.48 -12.26
C ASN A 13 12.60 -37.62 -11.79
N ALA A 14 11.97 -36.50 -11.43
CA ALA A 14 10.61 -36.51 -10.90
C ALA A 14 9.55 -36.65 -12.00
N ASP A 15 8.55 -37.53 -11.79
CA ASP A 15 7.37 -37.66 -12.65
C ASP A 15 6.29 -36.60 -12.34
N LEU A 16 6.33 -36.02 -11.13
CA LEU A 16 5.44 -34.98 -10.64
C LEU A 16 6.23 -33.86 -9.95
N LEU A 17 6.03 -32.63 -10.40
CA LEU A 17 6.63 -31.43 -9.82
C LEU A 17 5.52 -30.50 -9.28
N ILE A 18 5.59 -30.15 -8.00
CA ILE A 18 4.68 -29.18 -7.37
C ILE A 18 5.46 -27.92 -7.04
N LEU A 19 5.01 -26.78 -7.56
CA LEU A 19 5.65 -25.49 -7.38
C LEU A 19 4.66 -24.53 -6.72
N ASP A 20 5.04 -23.97 -5.58
CA ASP A 20 4.25 -22.98 -4.84
C ASP A 20 4.85 -21.58 -5.02
N GLU A 21 4.10 -20.70 -5.68
CA GLU A 21 4.47 -19.32 -6.02
C GLU A 21 5.92 -19.15 -6.52
N PRO A 22 6.35 -19.93 -7.54
CA PRO A 22 7.77 -19.99 -7.92
C PRO A 22 8.29 -18.72 -8.60
N THR A 23 7.41 -17.82 -9.07
CA THR A 23 7.77 -16.56 -9.74
C THR A 23 7.77 -15.35 -8.80
N SER A 24 7.37 -15.54 -7.53
CA SER A 24 7.20 -14.44 -6.58
C SER A 24 8.46 -13.59 -6.35
N SER A 25 9.64 -14.23 -6.42
CA SER A 25 10.94 -13.58 -6.21
C SER A 25 11.80 -13.45 -7.48
N LEU A 26 11.24 -13.77 -8.66
CA LEU A 26 11.97 -13.78 -9.93
C LEU A 26 11.77 -12.49 -10.72
N THR A 27 12.82 -12.06 -11.42
CA THR A 27 12.72 -11.01 -12.45
C THR A 27 12.06 -11.55 -13.72
N ILE A 28 11.59 -10.67 -14.62
CA ILE A 28 10.95 -11.06 -15.88
C ILE A 28 11.81 -12.06 -16.69
N LYS A 29 13.11 -11.77 -16.84
CA LYS A 29 14.06 -12.64 -17.54
C LYS A 29 14.22 -14.01 -16.87
N GLU A 30 14.23 -14.05 -15.54
CA GLU A 30 14.33 -15.31 -14.79
C GLU A 30 13.04 -16.13 -14.87
N THR A 31 11.88 -15.47 -14.91
CA THR A 31 10.57 -16.10 -15.14
C THR A 31 10.50 -16.72 -16.54
N GLU A 32 10.97 -16.04 -17.57
CA GLU A 32 11.05 -16.60 -18.93
C GLU A 32 11.93 -17.85 -19.00
N ILE A 33 13.08 -17.84 -18.32
CA ILE A 33 13.98 -19.00 -18.21
C ILE A 33 13.28 -20.15 -17.48
N LEU A 34 12.59 -19.87 -16.38
CA LEU A 34 11.79 -20.86 -15.66
C LEU A 34 10.74 -21.49 -16.59
N PHE A 35 9.95 -20.67 -17.28
CA PHE A 35 8.88 -21.13 -18.17
C PHE A 35 9.40 -21.97 -19.32
N THR A 36 10.51 -21.56 -19.93
CA THR A 36 11.19 -22.33 -20.97
C THR A 36 11.58 -23.72 -20.47
N ASN A 37 12.07 -23.83 -19.24
CA ASN A 37 12.43 -25.12 -18.66
C ASN A 37 11.20 -25.95 -18.30
N LEU A 38 10.15 -25.36 -17.71
CA LEU A 38 8.90 -26.08 -17.40
C LEU A 38 8.25 -26.67 -18.66
N ARG A 39 8.26 -25.95 -19.79
CA ARG A 39 7.78 -26.49 -21.08
C ARG A 39 8.56 -27.73 -21.50
N LYS A 40 9.90 -27.70 -21.41
CA LYS A 40 10.75 -28.86 -21.72
C LYS A 40 10.44 -30.07 -20.83
N PHE A 41 10.10 -29.88 -19.56
CA PHE A 41 9.73 -30.98 -18.66
C PHE A 41 8.37 -31.57 -18.99
N ARG A 42 7.38 -30.71 -19.24
CA ARG A 42 6.07 -31.14 -19.72
C ARG A 42 6.21 -31.98 -21.01
N ASP A 43 7.03 -31.52 -21.95
CA ASP A 43 7.25 -32.23 -23.22
C ASP A 43 7.98 -33.57 -23.05
N ARG A 44 8.67 -33.77 -21.91
CA ARG A 44 9.29 -35.05 -21.51
C ARG A 44 8.35 -35.95 -20.70
N GLY A 45 7.10 -35.55 -20.49
CA GLY A 45 6.07 -36.34 -19.79
C GLY A 45 5.95 -36.08 -18.30
N VAL A 46 6.63 -35.05 -17.75
CA VAL A 46 6.52 -34.69 -16.33
C VAL A 46 5.22 -33.92 -16.08
N THR A 47 4.45 -34.32 -15.06
CA THR A 47 3.27 -33.57 -14.62
C THR A 47 3.70 -32.42 -13.71
N ILE A 48 3.16 -31.22 -13.94
CA ILE A 48 3.53 -30.02 -13.17
C ILE A 48 2.27 -29.42 -12.56
N ILE A 49 2.26 -29.27 -11.24
CA ILE A 49 1.25 -28.50 -10.49
C ILE A 49 1.88 -27.16 -10.14
N PHE A 50 1.34 -26.10 -10.74
CA PHE A 50 1.79 -24.73 -10.52
C PHE A 50 0.74 -23.98 -9.71
N ILE A 51 1.08 -23.61 -8.48
CA ILE A 51 0.22 -22.85 -7.58
C ILE A 51 0.63 -21.38 -7.69
N SER A 52 -0.25 -20.53 -8.22
CA SER A 52 -0.03 -19.09 -8.18
C SER A 52 -1.31 -18.27 -8.29
N HIS A 53 -1.28 -17.08 -7.70
CA HIS A 53 -2.28 -16.03 -7.89
C HIS A 53 -1.93 -15.05 -9.03
N ARG A 54 -0.79 -15.22 -9.73
CA ARG A 54 -0.35 -14.36 -10.84
C ARG A 54 -0.85 -14.84 -12.20
N LEU A 55 -2.12 -14.59 -12.47
CA LEU A 55 -2.82 -15.16 -13.62
C LEU A 55 -2.18 -14.81 -14.98
N GLU A 56 -1.73 -13.58 -15.20
CA GLU A 56 -1.12 -13.18 -16.47
C GLU A 56 0.11 -14.03 -16.83
N GLU A 57 0.94 -14.37 -15.84
CA GLU A 57 2.13 -15.21 -16.02
C GLU A 57 1.76 -16.69 -16.18
N VAL A 58 0.82 -17.18 -15.37
CA VAL A 58 0.42 -18.59 -15.31
C VAL A 58 -0.23 -19.03 -16.62
N PHE A 59 -1.11 -18.20 -17.18
CA PHE A 59 -1.85 -18.49 -18.42
C PHE A 59 -0.95 -18.76 -19.63
N GLU A 60 0.31 -18.35 -19.58
CA GLU A 60 1.27 -18.59 -20.66
C GLU A 60 1.73 -20.06 -20.74
N ILE A 61 1.72 -20.78 -19.62
CA ILE A 61 2.36 -22.10 -19.49
C ILE A 61 1.41 -23.23 -19.09
N ILE A 62 0.18 -22.92 -18.65
CA ILE A 62 -0.76 -23.94 -18.17
C ILE A 62 -1.58 -24.58 -19.29
N ASP A 63 -1.86 -25.87 -19.11
CA ASP A 63 -2.82 -26.58 -19.95
C ASP A 63 -4.23 -26.54 -19.33
N ARG A 64 -4.31 -26.55 -17.99
CA ARG A 64 -5.56 -26.55 -17.20
C ARG A 64 -5.39 -25.73 -15.92
N ILE A 65 -6.47 -25.12 -15.44
CA ILE A 65 -6.51 -24.37 -14.18
C ILE A 65 -7.57 -24.91 -13.24
N SER A 66 -7.21 -25.13 -11.97
CA SER A 66 -8.12 -25.54 -10.92
C SER A 66 -8.31 -24.40 -9.94
N VAL A 67 -9.56 -23.99 -9.68
CA VAL A 67 -9.86 -22.84 -8.81
C VAL A 67 -10.39 -23.33 -7.47
N LEU A 68 -9.79 -22.83 -6.39
CA LEU A 68 -10.22 -23.07 -5.02
C LEU A 68 -10.57 -21.73 -4.35
N ARG A 69 -11.67 -21.69 -3.60
CA ARG A 69 -12.10 -20.54 -2.80
C ARG A 69 -12.73 -21.00 -1.50
N ASP A 70 -12.40 -20.36 -0.38
CA ASP A 70 -12.97 -20.65 0.94
C ASP A 70 -12.88 -22.13 1.36
N GLY A 71 -11.75 -22.78 1.01
CA GLY A 71 -11.55 -24.21 1.25
C GLY A 71 -12.41 -25.14 0.38
N ARG A 72 -13.12 -24.59 -0.62
CA ARG A 72 -13.95 -25.34 -1.56
C ARG A 72 -13.34 -25.32 -2.96
N TYR A 73 -13.38 -26.47 -3.61
CA TYR A 73 -13.02 -26.61 -5.01
C TYR A 73 -14.18 -26.16 -5.89
N LEU A 74 -13.94 -25.17 -6.75
CA LEU A 74 -14.96 -24.58 -7.62
C LEU A 74 -14.99 -25.23 -9.01
N GLY A 75 -13.87 -25.83 -9.44
CA GLY A 75 -13.79 -26.54 -10.73
C GLY A 75 -12.40 -26.51 -11.35
N THR A 76 -12.21 -27.31 -12.39
CA THR A 76 -11.03 -27.30 -13.27
C THR A 76 -11.48 -26.93 -14.67
N PHE A 77 -10.78 -25.99 -15.29
CA PHE A 77 -11.07 -25.44 -16.60
C PHE A 77 -9.86 -25.64 -17.53
N GLU A 78 -10.10 -25.82 -18.82
CA GLU A 78 -9.03 -25.78 -19.82
C GLU A 78 -8.55 -24.34 -19.98
N ALA A 79 -7.23 -24.14 -20.02
CA ALA A 79 -6.65 -22.80 -20.14
C ALA A 79 -7.08 -22.07 -21.43
N SER A 80 -7.40 -22.83 -22.48
CA SER A 80 -7.90 -22.31 -23.76
C SER A 80 -9.35 -21.82 -23.73
N ARG A 81 -10.14 -22.20 -22.72
CA ARG A 81 -11.59 -21.93 -22.64
C ARG A 81 -11.99 -20.97 -21.53
N ILE A 82 -11.02 -20.47 -20.78
CA ILE A 82 -11.25 -19.56 -19.67
C ILE A 82 -10.30 -18.38 -19.78
N THR A 83 -10.76 -17.20 -19.42
CA THR A 83 -9.93 -15.99 -19.42
C THR A 83 -9.41 -15.70 -18.02
N PRO A 84 -8.29 -14.95 -17.89
CA PRO A 84 -7.82 -14.48 -16.58
C PRO A 84 -8.92 -13.76 -15.79
N LYS A 85 -9.75 -12.95 -16.43
CA LYS A 85 -10.87 -12.22 -15.80
C LYS A 85 -11.93 -13.14 -15.20
N GLU A 86 -12.27 -14.23 -15.88
CA GLU A 86 -13.22 -15.23 -15.37
C GLU A 86 -12.65 -16.00 -14.17
N VAL A 87 -11.36 -16.32 -14.20
CA VAL A 87 -10.66 -16.93 -13.05
C VAL A 87 -10.64 -15.98 -11.85
N VAL A 88 -10.33 -14.70 -12.05
CA VAL A 88 -10.43 -13.69 -10.98
C VAL A 88 -11.83 -13.65 -10.39
N THR A 89 -12.86 -13.70 -11.25
CA THR A 89 -14.27 -13.70 -10.81
C THR A 89 -14.60 -14.91 -9.94
N LEU A 90 -14.10 -16.10 -10.30
CA LEU A 90 -14.27 -17.32 -9.52
C LEU A 90 -13.56 -17.24 -8.16
N ILE A 91 -12.35 -16.68 -8.12
CA ILE A 91 -11.54 -16.51 -6.90
C ILE A 91 -12.13 -15.43 -5.97
N ALA A 92 -12.50 -14.26 -6.51
CA ALA A 92 -12.96 -13.11 -5.73
C ALA A 92 -14.43 -13.20 -5.30
N GLY A 93 -15.26 -13.94 -6.04
CA GLY A 93 -16.70 -14.03 -5.81
C GLY A 93 -17.49 -12.84 -6.37
N LYS A 94 -18.75 -13.10 -6.76
CA LYS A 94 -19.64 -12.12 -7.42
C LYS A 94 -19.98 -10.89 -6.54
N GLU A 95 -19.78 -10.96 -5.23
CA GLU A 95 -20.03 -9.84 -4.32
C GLU A 95 -18.92 -8.78 -4.37
N LEU A 96 -17.67 -9.15 -4.68
CA LEU A 96 -16.56 -8.18 -4.83
C LEU A 96 -16.66 -7.39 -6.15
N LEU A 97 -17.19 -7.99 -7.21
CA LEU A 97 -17.40 -7.33 -8.50
C LEU A 97 -18.47 -6.23 -8.43
N LYS A 98 -19.51 -6.40 -7.59
CA LYS A 98 -20.52 -5.36 -7.37
C LYS A 98 -19.96 -4.11 -6.67
N GLU A 99 -18.94 -4.26 -5.81
CA GLU A 99 -18.22 -3.12 -5.22
C GLU A 99 -17.29 -2.42 -6.23
N LEU A 100 -16.83 -3.13 -7.27
CA LEU A 100 -16.05 -2.56 -8.37
C LEU A 100 -16.94 -1.84 -9.39
N GLU A 101 -18.16 -2.32 -9.64
CA GLU A 101 -19.14 -1.71 -10.56
C GLU A 101 -19.79 -0.44 -9.99
N HIS A 102 -19.89 -0.29 -8.66
CA HIS A 102 -20.37 0.95 -8.02
C HIS A 102 -19.41 2.15 -8.17
N ARG A 103 -18.24 1.98 -8.81
CA ARG A 103 -17.31 3.09 -9.11
C ARG A 103 -17.70 3.95 -10.32
N GLN A 104 -18.71 3.56 -11.10
CA GLN A 104 -19.01 4.21 -12.40
C GLN A 104 -20.07 5.31 -12.37
N SER A 105 -20.45 5.83 -11.21
CA SER A 105 -21.29 7.02 -11.15
C SER A 105 -20.81 7.94 -10.02
N SER A 106 -19.83 8.78 -10.33
CA SER A 106 -19.73 10.08 -9.68
C SER A 106 -19.79 11.13 -10.78
N GLU A 107 -20.79 12.00 -10.64
CA GLU A 107 -21.16 13.08 -11.53
C GLU A 107 -19.98 14.02 -11.77
N GLU A 108 -19.87 14.55 -13.00
CA GLU A 108 -19.03 15.69 -13.32
C GLU A 108 -19.41 16.89 -12.43
N CYS A 109 -18.59 17.28 -11.45
CA CYS A 109 -18.65 18.65 -10.90
C CYS A 109 -17.42 19.08 -10.09
N ALA A 110 -17.04 20.34 -10.32
CA ALA A 110 -16.12 21.22 -9.60
C ALA A 110 -14.64 20.80 -9.54
N CYS A 111 -13.74 21.70 -9.98
CA CYS A 111 -12.29 21.57 -9.76
C CYS A 111 -12.04 21.28 -8.27
N PRO A 112 -11.55 20.09 -7.91
CA PRO A 112 -11.46 19.72 -6.51
C PRO A 112 -10.40 20.57 -5.80
N GLU A 113 -10.68 20.98 -4.56
CA GLU A 113 -9.79 21.88 -3.79
C GLU A 113 -8.42 21.21 -3.58
N VAL A 114 -7.33 21.87 -3.99
CA VAL A 114 -5.96 21.40 -3.73
C VAL A 114 -5.60 21.64 -2.26
N VAL A 115 -5.49 20.57 -1.48
CA VAL A 115 -5.19 20.65 -0.04
C VAL A 115 -3.70 20.56 0.26
N LEU A 116 -2.92 19.91 -0.60
CA LEU A 116 -1.46 19.84 -0.54
C LEU A 116 -0.89 19.88 -1.95
N ALA A 117 0.15 20.67 -2.18
CA ALA A 117 0.92 20.62 -3.41
C ALA A 117 2.41 20.72 -3.13
N ALA A 118 3.21 20.04 -3.95
CA ALA A 118 4.64 20.22 -4.04
C ALA A 118 4.96 20.80 -5.42
N LYS A 119 5.80 21.84 -5.46
CA LYS A 119 6.27 22.45 -6.71
C LYS A 119 7.78 22.47 -6.77
N ASN A 120 8.34 21.87 -7.82
CA ASN A 120 9.76 21.75 -8.06
C ASN A 120 10.56 21.23 -6.84
N LEU A 121 9.94 20.36 -6.04
CA LEU A 121 10.51 19.90 -4.77
C LEU A 121 11.68 18.95 -5.06
N SER A 122 12.85 19.26 -4.51
CA SER A 122 14.07 18.48 -4.74
C SER A 122 14.87 18.26 -3.46
N ARG A 123 15.53 17.11 -3.37
CA ARG A 123 16.48 16.76 -2.30
C ARG A 123 17.62 15.91 -2.87
N GLY A 124 18.59 16.57 -3.49
CA GLY A 124 19.88 16.00 -3.88
C GLY A 124 19.78 14.74 -4.74
N LYS A 125 20.29 13.63 -4.20
CA LYS A 125 20.31 12.33 -4.87
C LYS A 125 19.05 11.50 -4.67
N TYR A 126 18.10 11.95 -3.84
CA TYR A 126 16.92 11.17 -3.48
C TYR A 126 15.76 11.39 -4.45
N PHE A 127 15.44 12.64 -4.72
CA PHE A 127 14.42 13.02 -5.70
C PHE A 127 14.64 14.44 -6.23
N ARG A 128 14.12 14.74 -7.42
CA ARG A 128 14.31 16.00 -8.14
C ARG A 128 13.06 16.40 -8.89
N ASN A 129 12.80 17.71 -8.95
CA ASN A 129 11.73 18.35 -9.73
C ASN A 129 10.37 17.65 -9.53
N ILE A 130 10.01 17.43 -8.27
CA ILE A 130 8.76 16.77 -7.91
C ILE A 130 7.64 17.80 -7.89
N ASP A 131 6.70 17.65 -8.82
CA ASP A 131 5.49 18.45 -8.97
C ASP A 131 4.26 17.55 -8.81
N PHE A 132 3.45 17.79 -7.78
CA PHE A 132 2.17 17.10 -7.63
C PHE A 132 1.18 17.85 -6.76
N GLU A 133 -0.09 17.46 -6.87
CA GLU A 133 -1.21 17.99 -6.12
C GLU A 133 -2.05 16.84 -5.55
N LEU A 134 -2.43 16.99 -4.28
CA LEU A 134 -3.42 16.18 -3.58
C LEU A 134 -4.69 17.01 -3.43
N PHE A 135 -5.80 16.42 -3.85
CA PHE A 135 -7.12 17.00 -3.76
C PHE A 135 -7.83 16.63 -2.47
N GLN A 136 -8.76 17.48 -2.05
CA GLN A 136 -9.59 17.23 -0.87
C GLN A 136 -10.38 15.93 -1.03
N GLY A 137 -10.31 15.08 -0.01
CA GLY A 137 -11.04 13.81 0.03
C GLY A 137 -10.54 12.79 -0.99
N GLU A 138 -9.31 12.93 -1.50
CA GLU A 138 -8.68 12.00 -2.43
C GLU A 138 -7.78 10.99 -1.69
N ILE A 139 -7.67 9.76 -2.22
CA ILE A 139 -6.57 8.82 -1.94
C ILE A 139 -5.61 8.84 -3.12
N LEU A 140 -4.46 9.50 -2.94
CA LEU A 140 -3.39 9.60 -3.92
C LEU A 140 -2.31 8.54 -3.64
N GLY A 141 -2.10 7.64 -4.61
CA GLY A 141 -1.08 6.60 -4.54
C GLY A 141 0.27 7.07 -5.05
N PHE A 142 1.35 6.67 -4.39
CA PHE A 142 2.72 6.77 -4.87
C PHE A 142 3.30 5.36 -5.07
N TYR A 143 3.55 5.00 -6.32
CA TYR A 143 4.15 3.73 -6.71
C TYR A 143 5.53 3.93 -7.32
N GLY A 144 6.41 2.95 -7.14
CA GLY A 144 7.76 2.97 -7.69
C GLY A 144 8.61 1.88 -7.07
N LEU A 145 9.70 1.51 -7.74
CA LEU A 145 10.63 0.52 -7.21
C LEU A 145 11.32 1.04 -5.93
N GLN A 146 11.89 0.14 -5.14
CA GLN A 146 12.66 0.52 -3.96
C GLN A 146 13.79 1.49 -4.35
N GLY A 147 13.95 2.58 -3.58
CA GLY A 147 14.92 3.64 -3.88
C GLY A 147 14.45 4.68 -4.90
N SER A 148 13.18 4.65 -5.32
CA SER A 148 12.60 5.65 -6.23
C SER A 148 12.38 7.04 -5.61
N GLY A 149 12.57 7.21 -4.29
CA GLY A 149 12.44 8.49 -3.60
C GLY A 149 11.09 8.75 -2.91
N ARG A 150 10.16 7.78 -2.94
CA ARG A 150 8.79 7.92 -2.40
C ARG A 150 8.76 8.25 -0.91
N THR A 151 9.45 7.44 -0.10
CA THR A 151 9.58 7.64 1.34
C THR A 151 10.24 8.98 1.65
N GLU A 152 11.31 9.31 0.94
CA GLU A 152 12.05 10.55 1.14
C GLU A 152 11.21 11.79 0.83
N ILE A 153 10.29 11.73 -0.15
CA ILE A 153 9.31 12.79 -0.39
C ILE A 153 8.40 12.94 0.82
N MET A 154 7.80 11.85 1.33
CA MET A 154 6.90 11.90 2.48
C MET A 154 7.59 12.45 3.73
N GLU A 155 8.80 12.00 4.02
CA GLU A 155 9.61 12.48 5.15
C GLU A 155 9.99 13.96 4.99
N THR A 156 10.26 14.42 3.77
CA THR A 156 10.57 15.83 3.48
C THR A 156 9.33 16.71 3.65
N ILE A 157 8.17 16.29 3.14
CA ILE A 157 6.89 16.99 3.31
C ILE A 157 6.50 17.05 4.80
N PHE A 158 6.81 16.00 5.56
CA PHE A 158 6.53 15.97 7.00
C PHE A 158 7.58 16.72 7.85
N GLY A 159 8.56 17.39 7.23
CA GLY A 159 9.55 18.21 7.92
C GLY A 159 10.61 17.41 8.69
N MET A 160 10.83 16.13 8.35
CA MET A 160 11.96 15.37 8.90
C MET A 160 13.28 15.79 8.27
N TYR A 161 13.24 16.22 7.01
CA TYR A 161 14.38 16.72 6.26
C TYR A 161 14.02 18.01 5.55
N LYS A 162 15.00 18.89 5.36
CA LYS A 162 14.81 20.11 4.57
C LYS A 162 14.95 19.80 3.08
N PRO A 163 14.07 20.32 2.21
CA PRO A 163 14.30 20.28 0.77
C PRO A 163 15.50 21.16 0.41
N GLU A 164 16.19 20.81 -0.67
CA GLU A 164 17.25 21.66 -1.25
C GLU A 164 16.66 22.78 -2.11
N SER A 165 15.52 22.51 -2.76
CA SER A 165 14.76 23.49 -3.55
C SER A 165 13.29 23.11 -3.64
N GLY A 166 12.49 24.05 -4.16
CA GLY A 166 11.06 23.89 -4.35
C GLY A 166 10.23 24.34 -3.16
N GLU A 167 8.92 24.23 -3.31
CA GLU A 167 7.93 24.80 -2.40
C GLU A 167 6.85 23.78 -2.06
N ILE A 168 6.38 23.81 -0.82
CA ILE A 168 5.24 23.03 -0.36
C ILE A 168 4.10 24.00 -0.07
N TYR A 169 2.90 23.64 -0.51
CA TYR A 169 1.70 24.42 -0.32
C TYR A 169 0.68 23.58 0.46
N ILE A 170 0.04 24.18 1.46
CA ILE A 170 -1.12 23.58 2.15
C ILE A 170 -2.30 24.51 1.97
N LYS A 171 -3.40 24.00 1.41
CA LYS A 171 -4.63 24.76 1.10
C LYS A 171 -4.33 26.06 0.35
N GLY A 172 -3.54 25.94 -0.72
CA GLY A 172 -3.12 27.05 -1.59
C GLY A 172 -2.09 28.03 -0.99
N LYS A 173 -1.66 27.86 0.26
CA LYS A 173 -0.69 28.76 0.90
C LYS A 173 0.71 28.14 0.93
N PRO A 174 1.77 28.83 0.49
CA PRO A 174 3.13 28.34 0.65
C PRO A 174 3.45 28.20 2.13
N VAL A 175 4.08 27.09 2.51
CA VAL A 175 4.45 26.78 3.89
C VAL A 175 5.89 26.32 3.98
N THR A 176 6.56 26.77 5.04
CA THR A 176 7.79 26.16 5.51
C THR A 176 7.44 25.23 6.67
N ILE A 177 7.87 23.97 6.56
CA ILE A 177 7.67 22.95 7.60
C ILE A 177 9.04 22.65 8.20
N GLU A 178 9.27 23.12 9.43
CA GLU A 178 10.61 23.05 10.05
C GLU A 178 10.83 21.78 10.89
N SER A 179 9.75 21.09 11.24
CA SER A 179 9.82 19.86 12.04
C SER A 179 8.54 19.01 11.90
N PRO A 180 8.58 17.73 12.29
CA PRO A 180 7.38 16.88 12.38
C PRO A 180 6.29 17.46 13.29
N GLY A 181 6.69 18.12 14.38
CA GLY A 181 5.74 18.78 15.28
C GLY A 181 5.00 19.92 14.58
N ASP A 182 5.70 20.68 13.74
CA ASP A 182 5.11 21.76 12.94
C ASP A 182 4.16 21.21 11.86
N ALA A 183 4.53 20.12 11.19
CA ALA A 183 3.65 19.42 10.25
C ALA A 183 2.32 19.01 10.90
N ILE A 184 2.37 18.45 12.12
CA ILE A 184 1.17 18.09 12.90
C ILE A 184 0.29 19.32 13.19
N HIS A 185 0.88 20.46 13.56
CA HIS A 185 0.12 21.69 13.79
C HIS A 185 -0.52 22.24 12.51
N LYS A 186 0.09 21.98 11.35
CA LYS A 186 -0.45 22.34 10.03
C LYS A 186 -1.46 21.32 9.49
N GLY A 187 -1.82 20.30 10.28
CA GLY A 187 -2.88 19.34 9.95
C GLY A 187 -2.41 18.12 9.17
N LEU A 188 -1.09 17.83 9.15
CA LEU A 188 -0.55 16.60 8.57
C LEU A 188 -0.37 15.53 9.65
N ALA A 189 -0.50 14.26 9.27
CA ALA A 189 -0.02 13.15 10.07
C ALA A 189 0.74 12.17 9.16
N LEU A 190 1.78 11.52 9.69
CA LEU A 190 2.58 10.54 8.97
C LEU A 190 2.57 9.19 9.70
N ILE A 191 2.33 8.13 8.94
CA ILE A 191 2.56 6.74 9.32
C ILE A 191 3.82 6.29 8.58
N PRO A 192 4.94 6.02 9.28
CA PRO A 192 6.21 5.70 8.64
C PRO A 192 6.27 4.24 8.16
N GLU A 193 7.15 3.97 7.19
CA GLU A 193 7.39 2.65 6.60
C GLU A 193 7.73 1.59 7.67
N ASP A 194 8.71 1.90 8.53
CA ASP A 194 9.11 0.98 9.60
C ASP A 194 8.26 1.20 10.85
N ARG A 195 7.15 0.48 10.91
CA ARG A 195 6.28 0.41 12.08
C ARG A 195 7.05 0.17 13.38
N ARG A 196 8.04 -0.73 13.40
CA ARG A 196 8.68 -1.16 14.64
C ARG A 196 9.68 -0.13 15.15
N ARG A 197 10.44 0.48 14.23
CA ARG A 197 11.50 1.43 14.56
C ARG A 197 10.98 2.85 14.76
N ALA A 198 10.05 3.29 13.92
CA ALA A 198 9.56 4.67 13.87
C ALA A 198 8.06 4.80 14.15
N GLY A 199 7.29 3.71 13.98
CA GLY A 199 5.85 3.74 14.14
C GLY A 199 5.36 3.53 15.58
N ILE A 200 5.99 2.69 16.39
CA ILE A 200 5.35 2.21 17.63
C ILE A 200 6.27 2.22 18.84
N PHE A 201 5.73 2.58 20.00
CA PHE A 201 6.43 2.51 21.28
C PHE A 201 6.14 1.14 21.91
N GLN A 202 6.95 0.15 21.58
CA GLN A 202 6.71 -1.26 21.93
C GLN A 202 6.57 -1.54 23.43
N ASN A 203 7.27 -0.75 24.25
CA ASN A 203 7.29 -0.87 25.71
C ASN A 203 6.25 0.00 26.42
N MET A 204 5.29 0.55 25.68
CA MET A 204 4.18 1.34 26.21
C MET A 204 2.85 0.66 25.95
N ASP A 205 1.86 0.99 26.78
CA ASP A 205 0.50 0.53 26.65
C ASP A 205 -0.18 1.13 25.41
N VAL A 206 -1.31 0.54 25.00
CA VAL A 206 -2.13 1.02 23.88
C VAL A 206 -2.58 2.46 24.11
N LYS A 207 -3.09 2.80 25.29
CA LYS A 207 -3.59 4.16 25.60
C LYS A 207 -2.52 5.22 25.39
N ASP A 208 -1.30 4.94 25.83
CA ASP A 208 -0.22 5.91 25.79
C ASP A 208 0.30 6.01 24.36
N ASN A 209 0.43 4.89 23.65
CA ASN A 209 0.73 4.92 22.21
C ASN A 209 -0.27 5.80 21.44
N ILE A 210 -1.59 5.66 21.68
CA ILE A 210 -2.60 6.45 20.97
C ILE A 210 -2.51 7.93 21.33
N ALA A 211 -2.31 8.26 22.61
CA ALA A 211 -2.40 9.64 23.08
C ALA A 211 -1.09 10.45 23.03
N ILE A 212 0.08 9.81 22.82
CA ILE A 212 1.40 10.42 23.04
C ILE A 212 1.66 11.72 22.23
N ILE A 213 1.04 11.87 21.06
CA ILE A 213 1.25 13.05 20.20
C ILE A 213 0.35 14.24 20.58
N HIS A 214 -0.56 14.08 21.55
CA HIS A 214 -1.35 15.18 22.11
C HIS A 214 -0.53 15.97 23.13
N LYS A 215 0.09 17.10 22.73
CA LYS A 215 0.72 18.00 23.71
C LYS A 215 -0.25 19.02 24.32
N ARG A 216 -1.15 19.62 23.51
CA ARG A 216 -1.98 20.77 23.90
C ARG A 216 -3.40 20.42 24.40
N GLY A 217 -3.93 19.23 24.11
CA GLY A 217 -5.31 18.84 24.46
C GLY A 217 -5.48 18.05 25.77
N ILE A 218 -4.42 17.34 26.20
CA ILE A 218 -4.44 16.43 27.35
C ILE A 218 -3.67 16.95 28.56
N SER A 219 -3.05 18.12 28.48
CA SER A 219 -2.32 18.74 29.60
C SER A 219 -3.08 19.98 30.12
N LYS A 220 -3.12 20.15 31.44
CA LYS A 220 -3.56 21.41 32.10
C LYS A 220 -2.54 21.74 33.17
N PHE A 221 -2.04 22.98 33.18
CA PHE A 221 -0.95 23.41 34.07
C PHE A 221 0.26 22.46 34.07
N SER A 222 0.69 21.99 32.88
CA SER A 222 1.79 21.03 32.70
C SER A 222 1.55 19.60 33.24
N PHE A 223 0.38 19.29 33.84
CA PHE A 223 0.01 17.94 34.26
C PHE A 223 -0.85 17.24 33.21
N MET A 224 -0.53 15.98 32.94
CA MET A 224 -1.30 15.12 32.03
C MET A 224 -2.60 14.65 32.69
N GLN A 225 -3.72 14.88 32.03
CA GLN A 225 -5.04 14.44 32.46
C GLN A 225 -5.28 13.00 32.01
N LYS A 226 -5.03 12.04 32.91
CA LYS A 226 -5.19 10.60 32.65
C LYS A 226 -6.59 10.23 32.13
N SER A 227 -7.63 10.88 32.62
CA SER A 227 -9.01 10.66 32.17
C SER A 227 -9.21 11.01 30.69
N LYS A 228 -8.62 12.11 30.21
CA LYS A 228 -8.67 12.50 28.79
C LYS A 228 -7.89 11.54 27.91
N VAL A 229 -6.69 11.15 28.35
CA VAL A 229 -5.87 10.13 27.66
C VAL A 229 -6.67 8.84 27.47
N PHE A 230 -7.30 8.36 28.54
CA PHE A 230 -8.14 7.16 28.51
C PHE A 230 -9.33 7.33 27.55
N ALA A 231 -10.04 8.45 27.61
CA ALA A 231 -11.21 8.72 26.77
C ALA A 231 -10.85 8.72 25.28
N ILE A 232 -9.79 9.45 24.88
CA ILE A 232 -9.31 9.50 23.50
C ILE A 232 -8.89 8.10 23.03
N ALA A 233 -8.09 7.40 23.84
CA ALA A 233 -7.64 6.07 23.47
C ALA A 233 -8.81 5.09 23.29
N ALA A 234 -9.79 5.10 24.18
CA ALA A 234 -10.96 4.23 24.11
C ALA A 234 -11.90 4.58 22.95
N GLU A 235 -12.03 5.86 22.60
CA GLU A 235 -12.77 6.31 21.41
C GLU A 235 -12.14 5.74 20.14
N TYR A 236 -10.85 5.99 19.92
CA TYR A 236 -10.19 5.58 18.68
C TYR A 236 -9.93 4.08 18.60
N ALA A 237 -9.71 3.40 19.73
CA ALA A 237 -9.63 1.94 19.75
C ALA A 237 -10.95 1.29 19.30
N ARG A 238 -12.10 1.86 19.69
CA ARG A 238 -13.42 1.43 19.19
C ARG A 238 -13.63 1.81 17.73
N LYS A 239 -13.31 3.06 17.37
CA LYS A 239 -13.47 3.58 15.99
C LYS A 239 -12.75 2.69 14.95
N LEU A 240 -11.56 2.19 15.29
CA LEU A 240 -10.77 1.32 14.40
C LEU A 240 -10.92 -0.17 14.71
N SER A 241 -11.79 -0.55 15.64
CA SER A 241 -12.02 -1.95 16.05
C SER A 241 -10.71 -2.68 16.36
N ILE A 242 -9.88 -2.07 17.21
CA ILE A 242 -8.61 -2.66 17.66
C ILE A 242 -8.94 -3.78 18.65
N LYS A 243 -8.50 -4.99 18.33
CA LYS A 243 -8.71 -6.19 19.17
C LYS A 243 -7.72 -6.15 20.33
N ILE A 244 -8.17 -5.68 21.48
CA ILE A 244 -7.39 -5.54 22.72
C ILE A 244 -8.14 -6.17 23.89
N THR A 245 -7.40 -6.70 24.88
CA THR A 245 -7.98 -7.16 26.15
C THR A 245 -8.29 -6.00 27.10
N GLY A 246 -7.66 -4.85 26.88
CA GLY A 246 -7.89 -3.60 27.59
C GLY A 246 -6.98 -2.48 27.07
N ILE A 247 -7.30 -1.22 27.36
CA ILE A 247 -6.54 -0.08 26.85
C ILE A 247 -5.15 0.08 27.49
N SER A 248 -4.92 -0.61 28.62
CA SER A 248 -3.60 -0.72 29.28
C SER A 248 -2.84 -1.98 28.83
N GLN A 249 -3.29 -2.69 27.80
CA GLN A 249 -2.53 -3.80 27.24
C GLN A 249 -1.24 -3.27 26.59
N MET A 250 -0.13 -4.00 26.74
CA MET A 250 1.15 -3.66 26.12
C MET A 250 1.07 -3.82 24.60
N VAL A 251 1.50 -2.82 23.86
CA VAL A 251 1.35 -2.82 22.39
C VAL A 251 2.16 -3.93 21.71
N ARG A 252 3.31 -4.31 22.26
CA ARG A 252 4.10 -5.45 21.76
C ARG A 252 3.36 -6.79 21.79
N GLN A 253 2.28 -6.93 22.58
CA GLN A 253 1.48 -8.15 22.68
C GLN A 253 0.41 -8.24 21.58
N LEU A 254 0.21 -7.16 20.80
CA LEU A 254 -0.77 -7.12 19.72
C LEU A 254 -0.21 -7.73 18.43
N SER A 255 -1.10 -8.27 17.58
CA SER A 255 -0.74 -8.69 16.22
C SER A 255 -0.26 -7.49 15.38
N GLY A 256 0.52 -7.74 14.33
CA GLY A 256 1.02 -6.67 13.45
C GLY A 256 -0.07 -5.77 12.89
N GLY A 257 -1.21 -6.34 12.51
CA GLY A 257 -2.38 -5.59 12.06
C GLY A 257 -3.01 -4.70 13.15
N ASN A 258 -3.13 -5.19 14.39
CA ASN A 258 -3.63 -4.38 15.50
C ASN A 258 -2.61 -3.29 15.91
N GLN A 259 -1.32 -3.58 15.85
CA GLN A 259 -0.27 -2.58 16.03
C GLN A 259 -0.39 -1.47 14.98
N GLN A 260 -0.68 -1.82 13.72
CA GLN A 260 -0.91 -0.82 12.67
C GLN A 260 -2.14 0.03 12.97
N LYS A 261 -3.24 -0.58 13.39
CA LYS A 261 -4.44 0.16 13.80
C LYS A 261 -4.17 1.09 14.98
N VAL A 262 -3.29 0.72 15.91
CA VAL A 262 -2.85 1.61 17.01
C VAL A 262 -2.08 2.83 16.49
N ILE A 263 -1.29 2.68 15.43
CA ILE A 263 -0.59 3.80 14.80
C ILE A 263 -1.57 4.69 14.05
N ILE A 264 -2.49 4.09 13.29
CA ILE A 264 -3.54 4.82 12.57
C ILE A 264 -4.39 5.60 13.58
N SER A 265 -4.82 5.00 14.70
CA SER A 265 -5.60 5.70 15.73
C SER A 265 -4.84 6.86 16.35
N ARG A 266 -3.54 6.67 16.64
CA ARG A 266 -2.68 7.76 17.12
C ARG A 266 -2.72 8.93 16.14
N CYS A 267 -2.45 8.70 14.86
CA CYS A 267 -2.43 9.75 13.84
C CYS A 267 -3.81 10.40 13.66
N LEU A 268 -4.90 9.63 13.64
CA LEU A 268 -6.25 10.18 13.52
C LEU A 268 -6.70 10.95 14.76
N SER A 269 -6.12 10.66 15.92
CA SER A 269 -6.44 11.36 17.16
C SER A 269 -6.05 12.83 17.13
N THR A 270 -5.10 13.25 16.30
CA THR A 270 -4.76 14.67 16.10
C THR A 270 -5.70 15.38 15.13
N LYS A 271 -6.71 14.68 14.60
CA LYS A 271 -7.68 15.20 13.61
C LYS A 271 -6.98 15.86 12.42
N PRO A 272 -6.07 15.14 11.73
CA PRO A 272 -5.37 15.68 10.57
C PRO A 272 -6.36 15.95 9.43
N SER A 273 -6.05 16.90 8.56
CA SER A 273 -6.72 17.07 7.27
C SER A 273 -6.03 16.26 6.16
N ILE A 274 -4.74 15.96 6.34
CA ILE A 274 -3.92 15.20 5.39
C ILE A 274 -3.22 14.06 6.13
N LEU A 275 -3.41 12.83 5.67
CA LEU A 275 -2.76 11.64 6.21
C LEU A 275 -1.77 11.05 5.19
N LEU A 276 -0.49 11.04 5.54
CA LEU A 276 0.58 10.41 4.78
C LEU A 276 0.81 9.00 5.33
N MET A 277 0.80 8.00 4.47
CA MET A 277 0.94 6.59 4.85
C MET A 277 2.01 5.92 4.02
N ASP A 278 3.11 5.52 4.65
CA ASP A 278 4.22 4.85 3.98
C ASP A 278 4.24 3.36 4.30
N GLU A 279 4.14 2.54 3.25
CA GLU A 279 3.98 1.08 3.27
C GLU A 279 3.02 0.59 4.39
N PRO A 280 1.77 1.11 4.44
CA PRO A 280 0.90 0.97 5.62
C PRO A 280 0.47 -0.45 5.95
N THR A 281 0.65 -1.37 5.02
CA THR A 281 0.22 -2.77 5.05
C THR A 281 1.38 -3.75 5.17
N ARG A 282 2.62 -3.25 5.27
CA ARG A 282 3.81 -4.11 5.31
C ARG A 282 3.80 -5.02 6.53
N GLY A 283 3.99 -6.32 6.27
CA GLY A 283 4.03 -7.35 7.31
C GLY A 283 2.70 -7.49 8.05
N ILE A 284 1.58 -7.30 7.34
CA ILE A 284 0.20 -7.50 7.82
C ILE A 284 -0.47 -8.56 6.94
N ASP A 285 -1.31 -9.40 7.54
CA ASP A 285 -2.09 -10.42 6.84
C ASP A 285 -3.15 -9.81 5.90
N VAL A 286 -3.49 -10.53 4.83
CA VAL A 286 -4.42 -10.06 3.78
C VAL A 286 -5.78 -9.64 4.34
N GLY A 287 -6.31 -10.37 5.34
CA GLY A 287 -7.59 -10.04 5.98
C GLY A 287 -7.54 -8.69 6.69
N THR A 288 -6.51 -8.45 7.49
CA THR A 288 -6.35 -7.18 8.20
C THR A 288 -6.01 -6.02 7.25
N LYS A 289 -5.32 -6.27 6.14
CA LYS A 289 -5.13 -5.25 5.08
C LYS A 289 -6.47 -4.76 4.53
N ALA A 290 -7.37 -5.67 4.18
CA ALA A 290 -8.71 -5.33 3.70
C ALA A 290 -9.50 -4.51 4.73
N GLU A 291 -9.39 -4.84 6.02
CA GLU A 291 -9.98 -4.05 7.10
C GLU A 291 -9.40 -2.63 7.17
N ILE A 292 -8.09 -2.47 7.03
CA ILE A 292 -7.42 -1.15 7.02
C ILE A 292 -7.93 -0.30 5.85
N PHE A 293 -7.95 -0.83 4.63
CA PHE A 293 -8.42 -0.07 3.48
C PHE A 293 -9.90 0.28 3.58
N LYS A 294 -10.74 -0.61 4.13
CA LYS A 294 -12.14 -0.29 4.45
C LYS A 294 -12.26 0.91 5.40
N ILE A 295 -11.39 0.99 6.40
CA ILE A 295 -11.31 2.15 7.31
C ILE A 295 -10.90 3.41 6.53
N LEU A 296 -9.87 3.34 5.69
CA LEU A 296 -9.40 4.50 4.93
C LEU A 296 -10.48 5.04 3.98
N ARG A 297 -11.20 4.15 3.28
CA ARG A 297 -12.36 4.53 2.46
C ARG A 297 -13.43 5.25 3.28
N LYS A 298 -13.75 4.73 4.47
CA LYS A 298 -14.71 5.36 5.38
C LYS A 298 -14.25 6.76 5.82
N LEU A 299 -12.98 6.92 6.19
CA LEU A 299 -12.42 8.21 6.61
C LEU A 299 -12.41 9.23 5.47
N LYS A 300 -12.09 8.78 4.25
CA LYS A 300 -12.17 9.58 3.03
C LYS A 300 -13.60 10.10 2.83
N THR A 301 -14.60 9.22 2.85
CA THR A 301 -15.99 9.57 2.51
C THR A 301 -16.73 10.31 3.62
N GLU A 302 -16.54 9.92 4.88
CA GLU A 302 -17.31 10.46 6.01
C GLU A 302 -16.64 11.68 6.66
N GLU A 303 -15.30 11.75 6.65
CA GLU A 303 -14.53 12.80 7.32
C GLU A 303 -13.80 13.72 6.33
N ASN A 304 -13.98 13.50 5.02
CA ASN A 304 -13.32 14.24 3.95
C ASN A 304 -11.78 14.28 4.10
N LEU A 305 -11.22 13.21 4.67
CA LEU A 305 -9.80 13.07 4.93
C LEU A 305 -9.06 12.84 3.61
N SER A 306 -8.01 13.63 3.36
CA SER A 306 -7.17 13.48 2.17
C SER A 306 -5.97 12.61 2.51
N ILE A 307 -5.67 11.60 1.70
CA ILE A 307 -4.73 10.53 2.04
C ILE A 307 -3.69 10.38 0.93
N ILE A 308 -2.41 10.30 1.30
CA ILE A 308 -1.35 9.83 0.41
C ILE A 308 -0.91 8.46 0.88
N ILE A 309 -0.88 7.49 -0.04
CA ILE A 309 -0.41 6.12 0.24
C ILE A 309 0.82 5.85 -0.62
N VAL A 310 1.96 5.63 0.01
CA VAL A 310 3.13 5.01 -0.62
C VAL A 310 3.00 3.50 -0.40
N SER A 311 2.96 2.74 -1.48
CA SER A 311 2.96 1.28 -1.41
C SER A 311 3.78 0.68 -2.54
N SER A 312 4.58 -0.32 -2.19
CA SER A 312 5.31 -1.18 -3.13
C SER A 312 4.43 -2.29 -3.71
N GLU A 313 3.24 -2.50 -3.14
CA GLU A 313 2.30 -3.52 -3.57
C GLU A 313 1.35 -2.95 -4.62
N LEU A 314 1.58 -3.33 -5.88
CA LEU A 314 0.83 -2.83 -7.03
C LEU A 314 -0.69 -3.00 -6.89
N GLN A 315 -1.12 -4.13 -6.30
CA GLN A 315 -2.54 -4.42 -6.11
C GLN A 315 -3.22 -3.41 -5.18
N GLU A 316 -2.51 -2.91 -4.17
CA GLU A 316 -3.06 -1.94 -3.22
C GLU A 316 -3.28 -0.59 -3.91
N VAL A 317 -2.27 -0.14 -4.66
CA VAL A 317 -2.34 1.13 -5.38
C VAL A 317 -3.44 1.09 -6.45
N VAL A 318 -3.53 0.01 -7.22
CA VAL A 318 -4.54 -0.16 -8.26
C VAL A 318 -5.95 -0.30 -7.69
N ALA A 319 -6.10 -0.98 -6.55
CA ALA A 319 -7.41 -1.20 -5.96
C ALA A 319 -7.93 0.02 -5.19
N GLU A 320 -7.07 0.78 -4.51
CA GLU A 320 -7.49 1.69 -3.44
C GLU A 320 -7.30 3.18 -3.75
N CYS A 321 -6.50 3.53 -4.76
CA CYS A 321 -6.19 4.92 -5.06
C CYS A 321 -7.09 5.51 -6.16
N ASP A 322 -7.44 6.78 -6.02
CA ASP A 322 -8.19 7.55 -7.03
C ASP A 322 -7.28 8.03 -8.17
N ARG A 323 -6.03 8.35 -7.82
CA ARG A 323 -4.94 8.73 -8.72
C ARG A 323 -3.65 8.09 -8.26
N VAL A 324 -2.75 7.84 -9.18
CA VAL A 324 -1.46 7.19 -8.91
C VAL A 324 -0.34 7.97 -9.58
N ILE A 325 0.61 8.42 -8.77
CA ILE A 325 1.88 8.96 -9.22
C ILE A 325 2.89 7.83 -9.24
N VAL A 326 3.50 7.62 -10.41
CA VAL A 326 4.55 6.63 -10.59
C VAL A 326 5.91 7.31 -10.58
N MET A 327 6.82 6.77 -9.79
CA MET A 327 8.16 7.27 -9.61
C MET A 327 9.22 6.34 -10.20
N PHE A 328 10.22 6.94 -10.83
CA PHE A 328 11.40 6.26 -11.34
C PHE A 328 12.65 7.13 -11.11
N ASN A 329 13.69 6.55 -10.50
CA ASN A 329 14.97 7.22 -10.25
C ASN A 329 14.86 8.65 -9.67
N GLY A 330 13.99 8.82 -8.66
CA GLY A 330 13.83 10.10 -7.97
C GLY A 330 13.00 11.14 -8.73
N GLN A 331 12.33 10.78 -9.81
CA GLN A 331 11.47 11.67 -10.60
C GLN A 331 10.09 11.04 -10.81
N ILE A 332 9.10 11.88 -11.08
CA ILE A 332 7.78 11.41 -11.51
C ILE A 332 7.89 10.97 -12.97
N SER A 333 7.61 9.70 -13.25
CA SER A 333 7.58 9.18 -14.62
C SER A 333 6.21 9.30 -15.26
N GLY A 334 5.14 9.34 -14.46
CA GLY A 334 3.78 9.55 -14.94
C GLY A 334 2.74 9.64 -13.83
N THR A 335 1.57 10.14 -14.19
CA THR A 335 0.40 10.20 -13.31
C THR A 335 -0.78 9.52 -14.01
N LEU A 336 -1.41 8.58 -13.31
CA LEU A 336 -2.53 7.78 -13.80
C LEU A 336 -3.80 8.13 -13.03
N THR A 337 -4.93 8.18 -13.71
CA THR A 337 -6.24 8.51 -13.12
C THR A 337 -7.33 7.62 -13.69
N GLY A 338 -8.40 7.40 -12.93
CA GLY A 338 -9.58 6.66 -13.40
C GLY A 338 -9.24 5.28 -13.98
N THR A 339 -9.70 5.03 -15.21
CA THR A 339 -9.50 3.76 -15.93
C THR A 339 -8.05 3.48 -16.33
N ASP A 340 -7.17 4.49 -16.26
CA ASP A 340 -5.76 4.34 -16.60
C ASP A 340 -4.92 3.74 -15.47
N ILE A 341 -5.50 3.59 -14.28
CA ILE A 341 -4.88 2.91 -13.16
C ILE A 341 -5.00 1.39 -13.39
N THR A 342 -4.18 0.87 -14.29
CA THR A 342 -4.04 -0.57 -14.53
C THR A 342 -2.66 -1.05 -14.14
N LYS A 343 -2.53 -2.35 -13.86
CA LYS A 343 -1.25 -2.95 -13.48
C LYS A 343 -0.18 -2.70 -14.55
N GLU A 344 -0.55 -2.90 -15.80
CA GLU A 344 0.31 -2.79 -16.96
C GLU A 344 0.82 -1.36 -17.12
N LYS A 345 -0.08 -0.36 -17.04
CA LYS A 345 0.32 1.05 -17.15
C LYS A 345 1.20 1.50 -15.98
N VAL A 346 0.86 1.12 -14.75
CA VAL A 346 1.68 1.46 -13.57
C VAL A 346 3.09 0.87 -13.70
N LEU A 347 3.20 -0.41 -14.08
CA LEU A 347 4.49 -1.07 -14.31
C LEU A 347 5.24 -0.45 -15.49
N GLN A 348 4.53 -0.13 -16.58
CA GLN A 348 5.11 0.54 -17.72
C GLN A 348 5.82 1.82 -17.26
N TYR A 349 5.14 2.74 -16.57
CA TYR A 349 5.78 3.96 -16.06
C TYR A 349 6.89 3.70 -15.03
N ALA A 350 6.81 2.62 -14.25
CA ALA A 350 7.83 2.26 -13.28
C ALA A 350 9.11 1.70 -13.93
N PHE A 351 9.04 1.19 -15.16
CA PHE A 351 10.20 0.62 -15.88
C PHE A 351 10.63 1.43 -17.11
N SER A 352 9.72 2.15 -17.75
CA SER A 352 9.91 2.84 -19.05
C SER A 352 10.78 4.10 -18.95
N GLY A 353 11.12 4.57 -17.76
CA GLY A 353 12.24 5.50 -17.60
C GLY A 353 13.59 4.94 -18.08
N SER A 354 13.66 3.63 -18.35
CA SER A 354 14.81 2.97 -18.98
C SER A 354 14.82 3.05 -20.52
N ALA A 355 13.71 3.40 -21.18
CA ALA A 355 13.58 3.36 -22.64
C ALA A 355 14.06 4.65 -23.36
N ASN A 356 14.26 5.76 -22.62
CA ASN A 356 14.76 7.03 -23.16
C ASN A 356 16.27 7.27 -22.91
N GLN A 357 17.04 6.22 -22.62
CA GLN A 357 18.50 6.31 -22.36
C GLN A 357 19.35 5.31 -23.16
N ILE A 358 18.92 4.90 -24.36
CA ILE A 358 19.80 4.18 -25.31
C ILE A 358 20.11 5.07 -26.49
#